data_AF-A0A8J1UCM5-F1
#
_entry.id   AF-A0A8J1UCM5-F1
#
_cell.length_a   1.000
_cell.length_b   1.000
_cell.length_c   1.000
_cell.angle_alpha   90.00
_cell.angle_beta   90.00
_cell.angle_gamma   90.00
#
_symmetry.space_group_name_H-M   'P 1'
#
loop_
_entity.id
_entity.type
_entity.pdbx_description
1 polymer ?
#
loop_
_entity_poly.entity_id
_entity_poly.type
_entity_poly.pdbx_seq_one_letter_code
_entity_poly.pdbx_strand_id
1 'polypeptide(L)'
;MTAQDLLNRLRQFDAYPKTLEDFRIKTFGGAIVTIVSGILMMLLFVSELNFYLTKDVHPELFVDTSRGQKLKINVDITFPRIACAYLSIDAMDVSGESQIDVDHNVFKQRLDLEGNKIDIEKKEDLGDKSENITAAAKDALDPKRCESCYGAESTAIKCCNTCEDVREAYRQKGWAFKDPDGIIQCSREGWSENMKEQKNEGCQMYGYLEVNKVAGNFHFAPGKSFQQHHVHVHDLQPFGGNKFNLSHNIKHLSFGTDYPGMENPLDKTTTIAEKDL
;
A
#
# COMPACT_ATOMS: atom_id res chain seq x y z
N MET A 1 28.01 44.24 14.88
CA MET A 1 28.91 44.40 16.04
C MET A 1 30.32 44.56 15.52
N THR A 2 31.00 45.65 15.86
CA THR A 2 32.38 45.90 15.45
C THR A 2 33.30 44.90 16.16
N ALA A 3 34.37 44.44 15.51
CA ALA A 3 35.33 43.48 16.09
C ALA A 3 35.93 44.01 17.42
N GLN A 4 36.00 45.33 17.57
CA GLN A 4 36.45 46.01 18.79
C GLN A 4 35.50 45.78 19.98
N ASP A 5 34.18 45.77 19.76
CA ASP A 5 33.20 45.48 20.83
C ASP A 5 33.26 44.02 21.29
N LEU A 6 33.48 43.09 20.36
CA LEU A 6 33.68 41.66 20.65
C LEU A 6 34.94 41.42 21.49
N LEU A 7 36.05 42.05 21.12
CA LEU A 7 37.31 41.99 21.86
C LEU A 7 37.17 42.56 23.28
N ASN A 8 36.46 43.67 23.44
CA ASN A 8 36.22 44.27 24.75
C ASN A 8 35.37 43.37 25.65
N ARG A 9 34.36 42.69 25.10
CA ARG A 9 33.56 41.70 25.87
C ARG A 9 34.33 40.42 26.19
N LEU A 10 35.16 39.93 25.28
CA LEU A 10 36.04 38.77 25.52
C LEU A 10 37.05 39.06 26.63
N ARG A 11 37.55 40.30 26.71
CA ARG A 11 38.49 40.73 27.75
C ARG A 11 37.87 40.75 29.15
N GLN A 12 36.54 40.81 29.27
CA GLN A 12 35.82 40.68 30.54
C GLN A 12 35.68 39.23 31.01
N PHE A 13 35.87 38.24 30.12
CA PHE A 13 35.79 36.80 30.41
C PHE A 13 37.12 36.19 30.86
N ASP A 14 38.17 37.01 31.00
CA ASP A 14 39.51 36.60 31.39
C ASP A 14 39.61 36.55 32.92
N ALA A 15 39.40 35.36 33.50
CA ALA A 15 39.29 35.15 34.95
C ALA A 15 40.64 35.19 35.70
N TYR A 16 41.77 35.42 35.03
CA TYR A 16 43.10 35.29 35.62
C TYR A 16 43.85 36.65 35.74
N PRO A 17 44.49 36.94 36.90
CA PRO A 17 45.26 38.16 37.08
C PRO A 17 46.46 38.20 36.13
N LYS A 18 46.65 39.33 35.45
CA LYS A 18 47.77 39.52 34.51
C LYS A 18 49.08 39.72 35.27
N THR A 19 50.13 39.03 34.83
CA THR A 19 51.49 39.20 35.36
C THR A 19 52.11 40.52 34.89
N LEU A 20 53.01 41.09 35.68
CA LEU A 20 53.77 42.31 35.35
C LEU A 20 54.55 42.12 34.04
N GLU A 21 54.52 43.13 33.15
CA GLU A 21 55.13 43.05 31.80
C GLU A 21 56.65 42.78 31.83
N ASP A 22 57.35 43.13 32.92
CA ASP A 22 58.80 42.93 33.08
C ASP A 22 59.23 41.46 33.18
N PHE A 23 58.30 40.55 33.53
CA PHE A 23 58.55 39.11 33.56
C PHE A 23 57.95 38.38 32.34
N ARG A 24 57.44 39.12 31.34
CA ARG A 24 56.72 38.59 30.18
C ARG A 24 57.55 38.66 28.91
N ILE A 25 58.27 37.58 28.59
CA ILE A 25 58.98 37.45 27.32
C ILE A 25 57.98 37.00 26.23
N LYS A 26 57.64 37.90 25.31
CA LYS A 26 56.76 37.60 24.16
C LYS A 26 57.62 37.02 23.03
N THR A 27 57.42 35.75 22.69
CA THR A 27 58.09 35.11 21.55
C THR A 27 57.13 34.95 20.38
N PHE A 28 57.56 35.34 19.18
CA PHE A 28 56.76 35.20 17.96
C PHE A 28 56.46 33.72 17.64
N GLY A 29 57.41 32.83 17.90
CA GLY A 29 57.24 31.39 17.75
C GLY A 29 56.18 30.80 18.69
N GLY A 30 56.14 31.24 19.96
CA GLY A 30 55.12 30.78 20.92
C GLY A 30 53.70 31.20 20.53
N ALA A 31 53.55 32.39 19.94
CA ALA A 31 52.27 32.85 19.40
C ALA A 31 51.79 32.00 18.21
N ILE A 32 52.68 31.67 17.27
CA ILE A 32 52.35 30.78 16.13
C ILE A 32 51.91 29.40 16.64
N VAL A 33 52.68 28.80 17.56
CA VAL A 33 52.36 27.47 18.11
C VAL A 33 50.99 27.48 18.79
N THR A 34 50.66 28.54 19.53
CA THR A 34 49.37 28.65 20.24
C THR A 34 48.19 28.79 19.28
N ILE A 35 48.36 29.53 18.18
CA ILE A 35 47.33 29.66 17.13
C ILE A 35 47.12 28.32 16.42
N VAL A 36 48.19 27.65 16.02
CA VAL A 36 48.12 26.35 15.35
C VAL A 36 47.50 25.30 16.27
N SER A 37 47.89 25.26 17.56
CA SER A 37 47.29 24.34 18.53
C SER A 37 45.81 24.63 18.77
N GLY A 38 45.42 25.90 18.85
CA GLY A 38 44.02 26.29 19.02
C GLY A 38 43.15 25.89 17.82
N ILE A 39 43.66 26.06 16.59
CA ILE A 39 42.98 25.62 15.37
C ILE A 39 42.82 24.09 15.38
N LEU A 40 43.88 23.35 15.72
CA LEU A 40 43.84 21.89 15.76
C LEU A 40 42.87 21.39 16.84
N MET A 41 42.88 21.98 18.04
CA MET A 41 41.92 21.69 19.10
C MET A 41 40.48 21.97 18.67
N MET A 42 40.23 23.08 17.98
CA MET A 42 38.90 23.42 17.48
C MET A 42 38.42 22.46 16.40
N LEU A 43 39.30 22.05 15.47
CA LEU A 43 38.99 21.06 14.44
C LEU A 43 38.65 19.70 15.05
N LEU A 44 39.46 19.23 16.01
CA LEU A 44 39.18 17.97 16.72
C LEU A 44 37.87 18.06 17.50
N PHE A 45 37.62 19.18 18.19
CA PHE A 45 36.37 19.37 18.92
C PHE A 45 35.15 19.30 18.00
N VAL A 46 35.18 19.98 16.84
CA VAL A 46 34.08 19.93 15.86
C VAL A 46 33.91 18.52 15.28
N SER A 47 35.02 17.82 15.01
CA SER A 47 34.99 16.45 14.51
C SER A 47 34.35 15.48 15.50
N GLU A 48 34.82 15.48 16.75
CA GLU A 48 34.29 14.63 17.83
C GLU A 48 32.84 14.98 18.16
N LEU A 49 32.49 16.27 18.14
CA LEU A 49 31.10 16.68 18.36
C LEU A 49 30.17 16.16 17.26
N ASN A 50 30.59 16.24 15.99
CA ASN A 50 29.82 15.66 14.89
C ASN A 50 29.71 14.13 15.01
N PHE A 51 30.79 13.46 15.40
CA PHE A 51 30.78 12.01 15.62
C PHE A 51 29.83 11.63 16.77
N TYR A 52 29.88 12.34 17.90
CA TYR A 52 29.00 12.12 19.05
C TYR A 52 27.53 12.38 18.72
N LEU A 53 27.24 13.36 17.85
CA LEU A 53 25.88 13.67 17.40
C LEU A 53 25.39 12.72 16.30
N THR A 54 26.27 11.89 15.72
CA THR A 54 25.90 10.87 14.75
C THR A 54 25.24 9.71 15.49
N LYS A 55 24.03 9.34 15.07
CA LYS A 55 23.30 8.20 15.63
C LYS A 55 23.82 6.91 15.03
N ASP A 56 24.19 5.96 15.88
CA ASP A 56 24.51 4.58 15.46
C ASP A 56 23.34 3.65 15.82
N VAL A 57 23.04 2.69 14.94
CA VAL A 57 21.93 1.75 15.09
C VAL A 57 22.50 0.36 15.34
N HIS A 58 22.35 -0.14 16.57
CA HIS A 58 22.79 -1.48 16.94
C HIS A 58 21.61 -2.46 16.92
N PRO A 59 21.64 -3.49 16.04
CA PRO A 59 20.62 -4.53 16.05
C PRO A 59 20.79 -5.44 17.28
N GLU A 60 19.72 -5.60 18.06
CA GLU A 60 19.67 -6.53 19.17
C GLU A 60 18.58 -7.58 18.96
N LEU A 61 18.82 -8.81 19.44
CA LEU A 61 17.87 -9.90 19.38
C LEU A 61 17.12 -9.98 20.70
N PHE A 62 15.80 -9.84 20.65
CA PHE A 62 14.92 -10.00 21.81
C PHE A 62 13.91 -11.12 21.56
N VAL A 63 13.46 -11.76 22.64
CA VAL A 63 12.37 -12.73 22.57
C VAL A 63 11.06 -11.96 22.49
N ASP A 64 10.33 -12.13 21.39
CA ASP A 64 9.00 -11.56 21.25
C ASP A 64 8.01 -12.31 22.16
N THR A 65 7.53 -11.62 23.19
CA THR A 65 6.54 -12.15 24.14
C THR A 65 5.12 -11.70 23.82
N SER A 66 4.94 -10.90 22.76
CA SER A 66 3.62 -10.44 22.35
C SER A 66 2.78 -11.61 21.81
N ARG A 67 1.53 -11.70 22.27
CA ARG A 67 0.56 -12.71 21.82
C ARG A 67 -0.66 -12.03 21.24
N GLY A 68 -1.19 -12.57 20.14
CA GLY A 68 -2.41 -12.08 19.51
C GLY A 68 -2.28 -10.69 18.86
N GLN A 69 -1.07 -10.26 18.51
CA GLN A 69 -0.89 -9.04 17.74
C GLN A 69 -1.28 -9.25 16.28
N LYS A 70 -1.83 -8.20 15.67
CA LYS A 70 -2.02 -8.13 14.23
C LYS A 70 -0.82 -7.47 13.56
N LEU A 71 -0.50 -7.94 12.37
CA LEU A 71 0.55 -7.43 11.51
C LEU A 71 -0.09 -6.76 10.30
N LYS A 72 0.37 -5.54 9.98
CA LYS A 72 -0.01 -4.85 8.76
C LYS A 72 0.92 -5.26 7.63
N ILE A 73 0.39 -5.73 6.50
CA ILE A 73 1.15 -6.02 5.29
C ILE A 73 0.82 -4.90 4.31
N ASN A 74 1.78 -4.03 4.03
CA ASN A 74 1.61 -2.94 3.07
C ASN A 74 1.97 -3.45 1.68
N VAL A 75 1.10 -3.22 0.71
CA VAL A 75 1.21 -3.76 -0.64
C VAL A 75 0.99 -2.63 -1.64
N ASP A 76 1.86 -2.52 -2.64
CA ASP A 76 1.64 -1.79 -3.88
C ASP A 76 2.19 -2.63 -5.04
N ILE A 77 1.29 -3.31 -5.75
CA ILE A 77 1.63 -4.23 -6.84
C ILE A 77 0.80 -3.87 -8.07
N THR A 78 1.46 -3.85 -9.22
CA THR A 78 0.85 -3.56 -10.51
C THR A 78 0.84 -4.80 -11.40
N PHE A 79 -0.32 -5.15 -11.93
CA PHE A 79 -0.55 -6.26 -12.84
C PHE A 79 -0.99 -5.71 -14.22
N PRO A 80 -0.09 -5.62 -15.22
CA PRO A 80 -0.39 -4.98 -16.52
C PRO A 80 -1.33 -5.76 -17.44
N ARG A 81 -1.61 -7.04 -17.17
CA ARG A 81 -2.34 -7.94 -18.10
C ARG A 81 -3.59 -8.58 -17.47
N ILE A 82 -4.10 -7.99 -16.39
CA ILE A 82 -5.32 -8.47 -15.72
C ILE A 82 -6.15 -7.29 -15.23
N ALA A 83 -7.46 -7.35 -15.50
CA ALA A 83 -8.40 -6.33 -15.05
C ALA A 83 -8.65 -6.41 -13.54
N CYS A 84 -8.88 -5.26 -12.92
CA CYS A 84 -9.19 -5.17 -11.49
C CYS A 84 -10.46 -5.94 -11.08
N ALA A 85 -11.44 -6.06 -11.97
CA ALA A 85 -12.70 -6.73 -11.69
C ALA A 85 -12.53 -8.24 -11.41
N TYR A 86 -11.46 -8.85 -11.89
CA TYR A 86 -11.17 -10.25 -11.64
C TYR A 86 -10.05 -10.49 -10.65
N LEU A 87 -9.34 -9.46 -10.21
CA LEU A 87 -8.23 -9.67 -9.30
C LEU A 87 -8.72 -9.61 -7.86
N SER A 88 -8.54 -10.69 -7.11
CA SER A 88 -8.83 -10.76 -5.67
C SER A 88 -7.53 -10.99 -4.89
N ILE A 89 -7.57 -10.58 -3.62
CA ILE A 89 -6.53 -10.85 -2.63
C ILE A 89 -7.16 -11.56 -1.46
N ASP A 90 -6.58 -12.70 -1.08
CA ASP A 90 -6.98 -13.42 0.11
C ASP A 90 -5.77 -13.65 1.01
N ALA A 91 -6.05 -13.75 2.31
CA ALA A 91 -5.08 -14.15 3.31
C ALA A 91 -5.62 -15.31 4.13
N MET A 92 -4.76 -16.30 4.39
CA MET A 92 -5.05 -17.46 5.25
C MET A 92 -3.94 -17.68 6.24
N ASP A 93 -4.32 -17.89 7.49
CA ASP A 93 -3.39 -18.26 8.55
C ASP A 93 -3.53 -19.72 8.99
N VAL A 94 -2.54 -20.22 9.73
CA VAL A 94 -2.57 -21.58 10.31
C VAL A 94 -3.65 -21.76 11.38
N SER A 95 -4.25 -20.67 11.87
CA SER A 95 -5.35 -20.73 12.83
C SER A 95 -6.70 -20.95 12.15
N GLY A 96 -6.73 -20.97 10.81
CA GLY A 96 -7.92 -21.14 9.99
C GLY A 96 -8.73 -19.86 9.81
N GLU A 97 -8.21 -18.71 10.24
CA GLU A 97 -8.82 -17.43 9.90
C GLU A 97 -8.49 -17.10 8.44
N SER A 98 -9.53 -16.91 7.64
CA SER A 98 -9.40 -16.50 6.24
C SER A 98 -10.08 -15.15 6.04
N GLN A 99 -9.33 -14.18 5.55
CA GLN A 99 -9.89 -12.93 5.05
C GLN A 99 -9.99 -13.03 3.53
N ILE A 100 -11.22 -13.13 3.03
CA ILE A 100 -11.56 -13.38 1.63
C ILE A 100 -12.00 -12.05 1.00
N ASP A 101 -11.44 -11.70 -0.16
CA ASP A 101 -11.77 -10.48 -0.94
C ASP A 101 -11.76 -9.20 -0.08
N VAL A 102 -10.59 -8.89 0.52
CA VAL A 102 -10.43 -7.74 1.43
C VAL A 102 -10.61 -6.42 0.70
N ASP A 103 -11.78 -5.77 0.89
CA ASP A 103 -12.15 -4.53 0.17
C ASP A 103 -11.88 -3.25 0.99
N HIS A 104 -11.87 -3.32 2.33
CA HIS A 104 -11.88 -2.10 3.16
C HIS A 104 -10.56 -1.31 3.22
N ASN A 105 -9.41 -1.99 3.06
CA ASN A 105 -8.09 -1.37 3.20
C ASN A 105 -7.19 -1.56 1.97
N VAL A 106 -7.71 -2.23 0.92
CA VAL A 106 -7.00 -2.50 -0.32
C VAL A 106 -7.79 -1.88 -1.45
N PHE A 107 -7.16 -0.97 -2.18
CA PHE A 107 -7.76 -0.25 -3.28
C PHE A 107 -7.27 -0.80 -4.62
N LYS A 108 -8.16 -0.83 -5.60
CA LYS A 108 -7.90 -1.30 -6.96
C LYS A 108 -8.02 -0.12 -7.93
N GLN A 109 -6.95 0.19 -8.65
CA GLN A 109 -6.91 1.24 -9.67
C GLN A 109 -6.76 0.61 -11.05
N ARG A 110 -7.69 0.91 -11.95
CA ARG A 110 -7.63 0.47 -13.36
C ARG A 110 -6.51 1.18 -14.10
N LEU A 111 -5.78 0.43 -14.89
CA LEU A 111 -4.68 0.90 -15.72
C LEU A 111 -4.90 0.53 -17.19
N ASP A 112 -4.37 1.36 -18.10
CA ASP A 112 -4.22 0.99 -19.50
C ASP A 112 -3.04 0.01 -19.69
N LEU A 113 -2.80 -0.43 -20.94
CA LEU A 113 -1.69 -1.32 -21.27
C LEU A 113 -0.32 -0.67 -21.09
N GLU A 114 -0.29 0.66 -21.19
CA GLU A 114 0.88 1.50 -21.03
C GLU A 114 1.21 1.80 -19.55
N GLY A 115 0.33 1.41 -18.62
CA GLY A 115 0.46 1.60 -17.18
C GLY A 115 -0.02 2.94 -16.64
N ASN A 116 -0.71 3.74 -17.46
CA ASN A 116 -1.37 4.96 -17.02
C ASN A 116 -2.70 4.65 -16.35
N LYS A 117 -3.09 5.51 -15.40
CA LYS A 117 -4.35 5.37 -14.69
C LYS A 117 -5.51 5.73 -15.60
N ILE A 118 -6.46 4.82 -15.74
CA ILE A 118 -7.74 5.12 -16.36
C ILE A 118 -8.57 5.78 -15.26
N ASP A 119 -8.60 7.12 -15.24
CA ASP A 119 -9.45 7.87 -14.32
C ASP A 119 -10.91 7.60 -14.67
N ILE A 120 -11.54 6.71 -13.92
CA ILE A 120 -12.94 6.88 -13.62
C ILE A 120 -12.97 7.67 -12.32
N GLU A 121 -12.82 9.00 -12.44
CA GLU A 121 -13.33 9.90 -11.41
C GLU A 121 -14.87 9.75 -11.39
N LYS A 122 -15.33 8.74 -10.68
CA LYS A 122 -16.50 8.87 -9.81
C LYS A 122 -16.04 8.51 -8.42
N LYS A 123 -15.46 9.51 -7.75
CA LYS A 123 -15.71 9.64 -6.32
C LYS A 123 -17.22 9.73 -6.17
N GLU A 124 -17.89 8.61 -5.94
CA GLU A 124 -19.16 8.67 -5.22
C GLU A 124 -18.79 9.06 -3.78
N ASP A 125 -18.64 10.37 -3.57
CA ASP A 125 -18.75 10.92 -2.23
C ASP A 125 -20.16 10.58 -1.75
N LEU A 126 -20.23 9.73 -0.71
CA LEU A 126 -21.40 9.62 0.17
C LEU A 126 -21.54 10.97 0.89
N GLY A 127 -22.07 11.94 0.16
CA GLY A 127 -22.03 13.35 0.54
C GLY A 127 -22.99 14.15 -0.34
N ASP A 128 -24.26 14.07 0.05
CA ASP A 128 -25.38 14.89 -0.38
C ASP A 128 -24.96 16.34 -0.75
N LYS A 129 -25.11 16.71 -2.04
CA LYS A 129 -25.55 18.04 -2.51
C LYS A 129 -25.66 18.16 -4.03
N SER A 130 -26.87 18.55 -4.44
CA SER A 130 -27.19 19.52 -5.50
C SER A 130 -27.13 19.08 -6.95
N GLU A 131 -28.33 18.73 -7.43
CA GLU A 131 -29.03 19.33 -8.59
C GLU A 131 -28.24 19.68 -9.87
N ASN A 132 -28.74 19.04 -10.93
CA ASN A 132 -28.58 19.35 -12.35
C ASN A 132 -27.20 19.08 -12.94
N ILE A 133 -27.04 17.90 -13.55
CA ILE A 133 -26.60 17.75 -14.96
C ILE A 133 -26.78 16.29 -15.41
N THR A 134 -27.50 16.15 -16.54
CA THR A 134 -27.63 15.01 -17.47
C THR A 134 -28.54 13.82 -17.14
N ALA A 135 -29.66 13.81 -17.86
CA ALA A 135 -30.75 12.83 -17.93
C ALA A 135 -30.36 11.46 -18.53
N ALA A 136 -29.25 10.88 -18.08
CA ALA A 136 -28.84 9.50 -18.39
C ALA A 136 -28.28 8.75 -17.16
N ALA A 137 -28.23 9.40 -15.99
CA ALA A 137 -27.85 8.77 -14.74
C ALA A 137 -29.09 8.19 -14.05
N LYS A 138 -29.15 6.87 -14.04
CA LYS A 138 -29.83 6.04 -13.03
C LYS A 138 -31.31 6.39 -12.85
N ASP A 139 -32.19 5.61 -13.48
CA ASP A 139 -33.44 5.24 -12.81
C ASP A 139 -33.06 4.87 -11.37
N ALA A 140 -33.39 5.72 -10.41
CA ALA A 140 -33.28 5.36 -9.00
C ALA A 140 -34.25 4.19 -8.84
N LEU A 141 -33.71 2.96 -8.86
CA LEU A 141 -34.52 1.75 -8.73
C LEU A 141 -35.36 1.90 -7.45
N ASP A 142 -36.67 1.77 -7.60
CA ASP A 142 -37.61 1.73 -6.48
C ASP A 142 -37.10 0.73 -5.42
N PRO A 143 -36.98 1.11 -4.14
CA PRO A 143 -36.54 0.21 -3.06
C PRO A 143 -37.39 -1.07 -2.93
N LYS A 144 -38.58 -1.11 -3.54
CA LYS A 144 -39.47 -2.28 -3.58
C LYS A 144 -39.36 -3.12 -4.85
N ARG A 145 -38.47 -2.78 -5.78
CA ARG A 145 -38.23 -3.57 -6.99
C ARG A 145 -37.54 -4.88 -6.60
N CYS A 146 -38.14 -6.00 -6.99
CA CYS A 146 -37.63 -7.35 -6.76
C CYS A 146 -37.63 -8.07 -8.11
N GLU A 147 -36.45 -8.16 -8.72
CA GLU A 147 -36.26 -8.96 -9.93
C GLU A 147 -35.88 -10.41 -9.57
N SER A 148 -36.12 -11.34 -10.50
CA SER A 148 -35.88 -12.78 -10.27
C SER A 148 -34.38 -13.10 -10.28
N CYS A 149 -33.99 -14.03 -9.40
CA CYS A 149 -32.65 -14.62 -9.36
C CYS A 149 -32.56 -15.89 -10.23
N TYR A 150 -33.48 -16.09 -11.18
CA TYR A 150 -33.48 -17.21 -12.14
C TYR A 150 -33.38 -18.60 -11.47
N GLY A 151 -34.07 -18.80 -10.34
CA GLY A 151 -34.10 -20.07 -9.60
C GLY A 151 -32.99 -20.23 -8.56
N ALA A 152 -32.09 -19.24 -8.44
CA ALA A 152 -31.03 -19.22 -7.45
C ALA A 152 -31.44 -18.55 -6.12
N GLU A 153 -32.72 -18.24 -5.91
CA GLU A 153 -33.21 -17.64 -4.68
C GLU A 153 -32.85 -18.49 -3.44
N SER A 154 -32.40 -17.82 -2.37
CA SER A 154 -32.05 -18.42 -1.09
C SER A 154 -32.81 -17.76 0.05
N THR A 155 -32.71 -18.31 1.28
CA THR A 155 -33.33 -17.68 2.45
C THR A 155 -32.72 -16.30 2.76
N ALA A 156 -31.46 -16.09 2.34
CA ALA A 156 -30.73 -14.84 2.50
C ALA A 156 -30.94 -13.87 1.32
N ILE A 157 -30.98 -14.37 0.07
CA ILE A 157 -31.14 -13.57 -1.14
C ILE A 157 -32.48 -13.93 -1.79
N LYS A 158 -33.49 -13.09 -1.56
CA LYS A 158 -34.85 -13.30 -2.10
C LYS A 158 -35.09 -12.61 -3.44
N CYS A 159 -34.34 -11.55 -3.73
CA CYS A 159 -34.49 -10.69 -4.91
C CYS A 159 -33.10 -10.34 -5.43
N CYS A 160 -32.93 -10.31 -6.75
CA CYS A 160 -31.66 -9.95 -7.39
C CYS A 160 -31.87 -8.79 -8.35
N ASN A 161 -31.47 -7.59 -7.92
CA ASN A 161 -31.74 -6.36 -8.66
C ASN A 161 -30.59 -5.95 -9.56
N THR A 162 -29.36 -6.30 -9.17
CA THR A 162 -28.13 -6.06 -9.95
C THR A 162 -27.61 -7.34 -10.58
N CYS A 163 -26.74 -7.21 -11.59
CA CYS A 163 -26.05 -8.37 -12.14
C CYS A 163 -25.21 -9.09 -11.08
N GLU A 164 -24.62 -8.33 -10.15
CA GLU A 164 -23.82 -8.89 -9.06
C GLU A 164 -24.67 -9.69 -8.07
N ASP A 165 -25.89 -9.26 -7.76
CA ASP A 165 -26.81 -10.00 -6.89
C ASP A 165 -27.14 -11.39 -7.48
N VAL A 166 -27.38 -11.45 -8.81
CA VAL A 166 -27.67 -12.71 -9.51
C VAL A 166 -26.44 -13.64 -9.45
N ARG A 167 -25.24 -13.10 -9.68
CA ARG A 167 -23.98 -13.86 -9.61
C ARG A 167 -23.73 -14.40 -8.21
N GLU A 168 -23.97 -13.58 -7.18
CA GLU A 168 -23.82 -14.00 -5.79
C GLU A 168 -24.82 -15.11 -5.43
N ALA A 169 -26.08 -15.00 -5.86
CA ALA A 169 -27.08 -16.04 -5.67
C ALA A 169 -26.67 -17.36 -6.35
N TYR A 170 -26.17 -17.30 -7.59
CA TYR A 170 -25.67 -18.46 -8.32
C TYR A 170 -24.48 -19.11 -7.61
N ARG A 171 -23.56 -18.29 -7.10
CA ARG A 171 -22.40 -18.74 -6.32
C ARG A 171 -22.82 -19.44 -5.03
N GLN A 172 -23.81 -18.93 -4.29
CA GLN A 172 -24.34 -19.62 -3.10
C GLN A 172 -24.92 -21.00 -3.42
N LYS A 173 -25.48 -21.19 -4.63
CA LYS A 173 -26.02 -22.47 -5.11
C LYS A 173 -24.96 -23.37 -5.77
N GLY A 174 -23.73 -22.87 -5.97
CA GLY A 174 -22.68 -23.56 -6.72
C GLY A 174 -23.00 -23.71 -8.21
N TRP A 175 -23.82 -22.82 -8.77
CA TRP A 175 -24.18 -22.81 -10.18
C TRP A 175 -23.19 -22.00 -11.00
N ALA A 176 -22.92 -22.48 -12.22
CA ALA A 176 -22.00 -21.83 -13.12
C ALA A 176 -22.65 -20.63 -13.83
N PHE A 177 -21.97 -19.48 -13.83
CA PHE A 177 -22.43 -18.28 -14.53
C PHE A 177 -21.92 -18.28 -15.99
N LYS A 178 -22.67 -18.94 -16.88
CA LYS A 178 -22.23 -19.21 -18.27
C LYS A 178 -22.70 -18.18 -19.31
N ASP A 179 -23.87 -17.60 -19.10
CA ASP A 179 -24.52 -16.74 -20.09
C ASP A 179 -24.98 -15.42 -19.44
N PRO A 180 -24.13 -14.38 -19.42
CA PRO A 180 -24.50 -13.06 -18.93
C PRO A 180 -25.58 -12.38 -19.79
N ASP A 181 -25.64 -12.68 -21.09
CA ASP A 181 -26.56 -12.01 -22.02
C ASP A 181 -28.01 -12.51 -21.86
N GLY A 182 -28.19 -13.75 -21.37
CA GLY A 182 -29.49 -14.30 -21.00
C GLY A 182 -30.12 -13.71 -19.73
N ILE A 183 -29.36 -12.91 -18.96
CA ILE A 183 -29.80 -12.30 -17.70
C ILE A 183 -30.05 -10.81 -17.94
N ILE A 184 -31.30 -10.38 -17.73
CA ILE A 184 -31.72 -9.02 -18.09
C ILE A 184 -31.00 -7.96 -17.27
N GLN A 185 -30.67 -8.25 -16.01
CA GLN A 185 -29.87 -7.41 -15.12
C GLN A 185 -28.48 -7.13 -15.71
N CYS A 186 -27.80 -8.18 -16.18
CA CYS A 186 -26.45 -8.12 -16.71
C CYS A 186 -26.39 -7.48 -18.10
N SER A 187 -27.38 -7.78 -18.95
CA SER A 187 -27.52 -7.13 -20.26
C SER A 187 -27.78 -5.62 -20.11
N ARG A 188 -28.67 -5.22 -19.19
CA ARG A 188 -28.98 -3.81 -18.90
C ARG A 188 -27.77 -3.04 -18.38
N GLU A 189 -26.94 -3.68 -17.56
CA GLU A 189 -25.72 -3.09 -16.99
C GLU A 189 -24.53 -3.14 -17.98
N GLY A 190 -24.71 -3.72 -19.16
CA GLY A 190 -23.66 -3.83 -20.17
C GLY A 190 -22.49 -4.71 -19.72
N TRP A 191 -22.74 -5.72 -18.88
CA TRP A 191 -21.68 -6.53 -18.26
C TRP A 191 -20.74 -7.16 -19.29
N SER A 192 -21.30 -7.76 -20.34
CA SER A 192 -20.53 -8.38 -21.43
C SER A 192 -19.66 -7.39 -22.22
N GLU A 193 -20.08 -6.13 -22.32
CA GLU A 193 -19.33 -5.06 -22.98
C GLU A 193 -18.21 -4.56 -22.06
N ASN A 194 -18.53 -4.28 -20.79
CA ASN A 194 -17.56 -3.91 -19.76
C ASN A 194 -16.46 -4.98 -19.61
N MET A 195 -16.80 -6.27 -19.65
CA MET A 195 -15.81 -7.36 -19.61
C MET A 195 -14.89 -7.37 -20.84
N LYS A 196 -15.40 -7.03 -22.04
CA LYS A 196 -14.61 -6.98 -23.27
C LYS A 196 -13.68 -5.79 -23.31
N GLU A 197 -14.14 -4.62 -22.84
CA GLU A 197 -13.32 -3.41 -22.73
C GLU A 197 -12.18 -3.62 -21.73
N GLN A 198 -12.49 -4.21 -20.57
CA GLN A 198 -11.52 -4.48 -19.52
C GLN A 198 -10.54 -5.62 -19.86
N LYS A 199 -10.76 -6.37 -20.94
CA LYS A 199 -9.90 -7.51 -21.32
C LYS A 199 -8.44 -7.12 -21.57
N ASN A 200 -8.21 -5.87 -21.98
CA ASN A 200 -6.89 -5.32 -22.25
C ASN A 200 -6.46 -4.29 -21.20
N GLU A 201 -6.97 -4.37 -19.98
CA GLU A 201 -6.59 -3.46 -18.90
C GLU A 201 -5.63 -4.11 -17.91
N GLY A 202 -4.87 -3.27 -17.23
CA GLY A 202 -4.10 -3.62 -16.05
C GLY A 202 -4.80 -3.20 -14.76
N CYS A 203 -4.27 -3.69 -13.65
CA CYS A 203 -4.73 -3.32 -12.32
C CYS A 203 -3.55 -2.98 -11.40
N GLN A 204 -3.62 -1.85 -10.71
CA GLN A 204 -2.78 -1.57 -9.56
C GLN A 204 -3.57 -1.86 -8.28
N MET A 205 -3.06 -2.77 -7.45
CA MET A 205 -3.56 -3.01 -6.10
C MET A 205 -2.63 -2.35 -5.10
N TYR A 206 -3.17 -1.46 -4.28
CA TYR A 206 -2.40 -0.76 -3.26
C TYR A 206 -3.19 -0.60 -1.96
N GLY A 207 -2.50 -0.61 -0.82
CA GLY A 207 -3.13 -0.48 0.50
C GLY A 207 -2.43 -1.36 1.52
N TYR A 208 -3.19 -1.83 2.52
CA TYR A 208 -2.65 -2.74 3.53
C TYR A 208 -3.65 -3.82 3.94
N LEU A 209 -3.12 -4.99 4.30
CA LEU A 209 -3.88 -6.08 4.93
C LEU A 209 -3.55 -6.15 6.41
N GLU A 210 -4.55 -6.41 7.24
CA GLU A 210 -4.35 -6.58 8.67
C GLU A 210 -4.58 -8.05 9.05
N VAL A 211 -3.49 -8.80 9.20
CA VAL A 211 -3.51 -10.25 9.43
C VAL A 211 -3.01 -10.59 10.84
N ASN A 212 -3.29 -11.80 11.33
CA ASN A 212 -2.69 -12.27 12.57
C ASN A 212 -1.17 -12.42 12.39
N LYS A 213 -0.38 -12.05 13.41
CA LYS A 213 1.08 -12.21 13.41
C LYS A 213 1.46 -13.68 13.68
N VAL A 214 1.09 -14.56 12.77
CA VAL A 214 1.37 -16.00 12.78
C VAL A 214 1.80 -16.45 11.39
N ALA A 215 2.26 -17.70 11.27
CA ALA A 215 2.51 -18.27 9.95
C ALA A 215 1.22 -18.29 9.12
N GLY A 216 1.33 -17.88 7.86
CA GLY A 216 0.22 -17.79 6.94
C GLY A 216 0.70 -17.49 5.52
N ASN A 217 -0.24 -17.38 4.61
CA ASN A 217 0.00 -16.95 3.24
C ASN A 217 -1.05 -15.90 2.86
N PHE A 218 -0.70 -15.06 1.90
CA PHE A 218 -1.65 -14.28 1.15
C PHE A 218 -1.34 -14.50 -0.33
N HIS A 219 -2.37 -14.49 -1.16
CA HIS A 219 -2.23 -14.71 -2.59
C HIS A 219 -3.11 -13.75 -3.36
N PHE A 220 -2.64 -13.41 -4.56
CA PHE A 220 -3.40 -12.70 -5.57
C PHE A 220 -3.89 -13.73 -6.57
N ALA A 221 -5.19 -13.73 -6.84
CA ALA A 221 -5.78 -14.72 -7.72
C ALA A 221 -6.81 -14.09 -8.65
N PRO A 222 -6.92 -14.60 -9.89
CA PRO A 222 -8.04 -14.30 -10.76
C PRO A 222 -9.33 -14.92 -10.21
N GLY A 223 -10.45 -14.24 -10.40
CA GLY A 223 -11.77 -14.65 -9.92
C GLY A 223 -12.10 -14.12 -8.53
N LYS A 224 -13.40 -14.13 -8.21
CA LYS A 224 -13.82 -13.97 -6.82
C LYS A 224 -13.61 -15.29 -6.09
N SER A 225 -12.97 -15.21 -4.94
CA SER A 225 -12.78 -16.32 -4.03
C SER A 225 -14.07 -16.62 -3.26
N PHE A 226 -14.29 -17.91 -2.96
CA PHE A 226 -15.35 -18.34 -2.06
C PHE A 226 -14.95 -19.61 -1.31
N GLN A 227 -15.56 -19.81 -0.16
CA GLN A 227 -15.35 -21.01 0.65
C GLN A 227 -16.57 -21.93 0.50
N GLN A 228 -16.35 -23.13 -0.03
CA GLN A 228 -17.38 -24.14 -0.13
C GLN A 228 -16.88 -25.44 0.52
N HIS A 229 -17.63 -25.96 1.49
CA HIS A 229 -17.27 -27.20 2.22
C HIS A 229 -15.83 -27.20 2.79
N HIS A 230 -15.39 -26.09 3.41
CA HIS A 230 -14.03 -25.90 3.94
C HIS A 230 -12.90 -25.91 2.89
N VAL A 231 -13.22 -25.90 1.59
CA VAL A 231 -12.26 -25.72 0.51
C VAL A 231 -12.37 -24.29 0.01
N HIS A 232 -11.22 -23.64 -0.15
CA HIS A 232 -11.13 -22.33 -0.78
C HIS A 232 -10.97 -22.49 -2.28
N VAL A 233 -11.89 -21.89 -3.04
CA VAL A 233 -11.98 -22.03 -4.49
C VAL A 233 -12.09 -20.65 -5.12
N HIS A 234 -11.45 -20.49 -6.27
CA HIS A 234 -11.56 -19.29 -7.10
C HIS A 234 -12.51 -19.55 -8.25
N ASP A 235 -13.46 -18.65 -8.46
CA ASP A 235 -14.34 -18.71 -9.64
C ASP A 235 -13.61 -18.18 -10.89
N LEU A 236 -13.01 -19.11 -11.64
CA LEU A 236 -12.33 -18.84 -12.91
C LEU A 236 -13.27 -18.92 -14.12
N GLN A 237 -14.55 -19.20 -13.93
CA GLN A 237 -15.51 -19.36 -15.04
C GLN A 237 -15.62 -18.13 -15.95
N PRO A 238 -15.55 -16.87 -15.45
CA PRO A 238 -15.57 -15.69 -16.32
C PRO A 238 -14.43 -15.65 -17.35
N PHE A 239 -13.36 -16.40 -17.14
CA PHE A 239 -12.24 -16.48 -18.07
C PHE A 239 -12.44 -17.51 -19.18
N GLY A 240 -13.48 -18.36 -19.09
CA GLY A 240 -13.84 -19.30 -20.16
C GLY A 240 -12.75 -20.31 -20.54
N GLY A 241 -11.83 -20.61 -19.62
CA GLY A 241 -10.65 -21.46 -19.89
C GLY A 241 -9.55 -20.78 -20.72
N ASN A 242 -9.62 -19.46 -20.90
CA ASN A 242 -8.50 -18.71 -21.45
C ASN A 242 -7.37 -18.63 -20.45
N LYS A 243 -6.14 -18.65 -20.99
CA LYS A 243 -4.96 -18.50 -20.18
C LYS A 243 -4.85 -17.08 -19.63
N PHE A 244 -4.48 -16.93 -18.37
CA PHE A 244 -4.31 -15.64 -17.72
C PHE A 244 -2.84 -15.35 -17.42
N ASN A 245 -2.49 -14.07 -17.48
CA ASN A 245 -1.11 -13.62 -17.31
C ASN A 245 -1.00 -12.82 -16.00
N LEU A 246 -0.32 -13.41 -15.01
CA LEU A 246 -0.05 -12.80 -13.70
C LEU A 246 1.34 -12.17 -13.62
N SER A 247 1.90 -11.74 -14.76
CA SER A 247 3.09 -10.89 -14.74
C SER A 247 2.77 -9.66 -13.90
N HIS A 248 3.69 -9.29 -13.01
CA HIS A 248 3.46 -8.23 -12.04
C HIS A 248 4.75 -7.49 -11.71
N ASN A 249 4.57 -6.25 -11.28
CA ASN A 249 5.61 -5.38 -10.77
C ASN A 249 5.28 -5.02 -9.33
N ILE A 250 6.14 -5.44 -8.41
CA ILE A 250 6.05 -5.09 -6.99
C ILE A 250 6.71 -3.73 -6.82
N LYS A 251 5.91 -2.68 -6.64
CA LYS A 251 6.44 -1.35 -6.34
C LYS A 251 6.91 -1.29 -4.89
N HIS A 252 6.08 -1.82 -3.99
CA HIS A 252 6.37 -1.86 -2.57
C HIS A 252 5.70 -3.05 -1.89
N LEU A 253 6.44 -3.74 -1.02
CA LEU A 253 5.90 -4.78 -0.14
C LEU A 253 6.64 -4.73 1.20
N SER A 254 5.92 -4.38 2.27
CA SER A 254 6.49 -4.30 3.61
C SER A 254 5.59 -4.92 4.68
N PHE A 255 6.20 -5.25 5.82
CA PHE A 255 5.53 -5.90 6.95
C PHE A 255 5.71 -5.02 8.20
N GLY A 256 4.60 -4.53 8.73
CA GLY A 256 4.55 -3.65 9.90
C GLY A 256 4.61 -2.18 9.53
N THR A 257 5.26 -1.40 10.38
CA THR A 257 5.47 0.03 10.20
C THR A 257 6.83 0.30 9.58
N ASP A 258 6.87 1.17 8.57
CA ASP A 258 8.14 1.59 7.98
C ASP A 258 9.02 2.33 8.98
N TYR A 259 10.32 2.09 8.91
CA TYR A 259 11.33 2.79 9.69
C TYR A 259 12.51 3.21 8.81
N PRO A 260 13.26 4.26 9.18
CA PRO A 260 14.40 4.73 8.39
C PRO A 260 15.46 3.65 8.21
N GLY A 261 15.88 3.39 6.96
CA GLY A 261 16.87 2.36 6.63
C GLY A 261 16.29 0.95 6.46
N MET A 262 14.97 0.78 6.46
CA MET A 262 14.33 -0.46 6.03
C MET A 262 14.59 -0.70 4.53
N GLU A 263 15.22 -1.83 4.20
CA GLU A 263 15.39 -2.30 2.83
C GLU A 263 14.52 -3.54 2.62
N ASN A 264 13.45 -3.41 1.83
CA ASN A 264 12.57 -4.53 1.50
C ASN A 264 13.13 -5.26 0.26
N PRO A 265 13.39 -6.59 0.35
CA PRO A 265 14.00 -7.33 -0.76
C PRO A 265 13.18 -7.38 -2.06
N LEU A 266 11.86 -7.24 -1.95
CA LEU A 266 10.91 -7.37 -3.07
C LEU A 266 10.51 -6.03 -3.68
N ASP A 267 10.96 -4.91 -3.11
CA ASP A 267 10.65 -3.60 -3.66
C ASP A 267 11.27 -3.41 -5.05
N LYS A 268 10.48 -2.86 -5.98
CA LYS A 268 10.85 -2.59 -7.38
C LYS A 268 11.25 -3.84 -8.17
N THR A 269 10.73 -5.00 -7.78
CA THR A 269 10.96 -6.26 -8.52
C THR A 269 9.87 -6.47 -9.56
N THR A 270 10.24 -7.00 -10.73
CA THR A 270 9.29 -7.34 -11.80
C THR A 270 9.44 -8.81 -12.12
N THR A 271 8.31 -9.52 -12.10
CA THR A 271 8.24 -10.95 -12.40
C THR A 271 7.32 -11.14 -13.59
N ILE A 272 7.83 -11.81 -14.63
CA ILE A 272 7.06 -12.14 -15.83
C ILE A 272 6.67 -13.62 -15.72
N ALA A 273 5.38 -13.91 -15.91
CA ALA A 273 4.91 -15.30 -15.94
C ALA A 273 5.46 -16.00 -17.19
N GLU A 274 6.25 -17.06 -17.02
CA GLU A 274 6.91 -17.79 -18.12
C GLU A 274 5.94 -18.51 -19.06
N LYS A 275 4.69 -18.75 -18.62
CA LYS A 275 3.58 -19.27 -19.42
C LYS A 275 2.28 -18.61 -18.95
N ASP A 276 1.44 -18.22 -19.89
CA ASP A 276 0.04 -17.93 -19.57
C ASP A 276 -0.57 -19.24 -19.01
N LEU A 277 -1.10 -19.17 -17.79
CA LEU A 277 -1.67 -20.30 -17.03
C LEU A 277 -3.11 -20.56 -17.45
#